data_AF-A0A3B8JTI8-F1
#
_entry.id   AF-A0A3B8JTI8-F1
#
_cell.length_a   1.000
_cell.length_b   1.000
_cell.length_c   1.000
_cell.angle_alpha   90.00
_cell.angle_beta   90.00
_cell.angle_gamma   90.00
#
_symmetry.space_group_name_H-M   'P 1'
#
loop_
_entity.id
_entity.type
_entity.pdbx_description
1 polymer ?
#
loop_
_entity_poly.entity_id
_entity_poly.type
_entity_poly.pdbx_seq_one_letter_code
_entity_poly.pdbx_strand_id
1 'polypeptide(L)'
;MQVISTEAILKFAQTINPQINPEREFNIDLEALRQLPEGTLGREVARFLDENSFDPFNSGDWIQRTHDVWHVLTGLSPSEHDELILQAFTRAQVFRPSCAILAIAGLLTRKCNFQDILQGLNSGKLAKPLIDWDIESDWATPLTEVRKKLGIEPLN
;
A
#
# COMPACT_ATOMS: atom_id res chain seq x y z
N MET A 1 -15.29 -30.78 20.40
CA MET A 1 -14.76 -29.54 19.80
C MET A 1 -13.28 -29.77 19.54
N GLN A 2 -12.90 -30.00 18.29
CA GLN A 2 -11.53 -30.35 17.93
C GLN A 2 -10.69 -29.07 17.99
N VAL A 3 -9.73 -29.00 18.90
CA VAL A 3 -8.82 -27.85 19.01
C VAL A 3 -8.00 -27.81 17.72
N ILE A 4 -8.15 -26.73 16.95
CA ILE A 4 -7.36 -26.52 15.73
C ILE A 4 -5.90 -26.43 16.15
N SER A 5 -5.02 -27.21 15.51
CA SER A 5 -3.60 -27.18 15.84
C SER A 5 -2.98 -25.83 15.48
N THR A 6 -1.98 -25.40 16.25
CA THR A 6 -1.22 -24.16 15.97
C THR A 6 -0.63 -24.16 14.56
N GLU A 7 -0.21 -25.32 14.06
CA GLU A 7 0.29 -25.50 12.70
C GLU A 7 -0.77 -25.20 11.64
N ALA A 8 -2.01 -25.66 11.84
CA ALA A 8 -3.12 -25.37 10.92
C ALA A 8 -3.48 -23.88 10.92
N ILE A 9 -3.45 -23.22 12.09
CA ILE A 9 -3.66 -21.77 12.21
C ILE A 9 -2.56 -21.01 11.46
N LEU A 10 -1.29 -21.39 11.66
CA LEU A 10 -0.16 -20.74 11.02
C LEU A 10 -0.20 -20.91 9.49
N LYS A 11 -0.48 -22.12 9.01
CA LYS A 11 -0.60 -22.39 7.56
C LYS A 11 -1.74 -21.60 6.94
N PHE A 12 -2.88 -21.48 7.63
CA PHE A 12 -3.98 -20.66 7.17
C PHE A 12 -3.60 -19.18 7.10
N ALA A 13 -2.96 -18.64 8.15
CA ALA A 13 -2.48 -17.26 8.18
C ALA A 13 -1.49 -16.96 7.04
N GLN A 14 -0.55 -17.87 6.77
CA GLN A 14 0.40 -17.76 5.66
C GLN A 14 -0.28 -17.85 4.29
N THR A 15 -1.38 -18.60 4.18
CA THR A 15 -2.14 -18.71 2.93
C THR A 15 -2.92 -17.43 2.62
N ILE A 16 -3.52 -16.81 3.64
CA ILE A 16 -4.31 -15.59 3.45
C ILE A 16 -3.43 -14.33 3.34
N ASN A 17 -2.24 -14.35 3.94
CA ASN A 17 -1.32 -13.23 3.97
C ASN A 17 0.12 -13.69 3.66
N PRO A 18 0.37 -14.16 2.42
CA PRO A 18 1.70 -14.63 2.02
C PRO A 18 2.70 -13.47 2.09
N GLN A 19 3.87 -13.75 2.66
CA GLN A 19 4.93 -12.76 2.80
C GLN A 19 5.59 -12.50 1.44
N ILE A 20 5.81 -11.24 1.09
CA ILE A 20 6.40 -10.81 -0.17
C ILE A 20 7.72 -10.10 0.11
N ASN A 21 8.83 -10.69 -0.34
CA ASN A 21 10.19 -10.20 -0.10
C ASN A 21 10.44 -9.80 1.38
N PRO A 22 10.20 -10.69 2.36
CA PRO A 22 10.29 -10.34 3.78
C PRO A 22 11.70 -9.90 4.22
N GLU A 23 12.73 -10.44 3.56
CA GLU A 23 14.15 -10.12 3.80
C GLU A 23 14.60 -8.81 3.13
N ARG A 24 13.78 -8.21 2.25
CA ARG A 24 14.12 -6.94 1.62
C ARG A 24 13.93 -5.81 2.63
N GLU A 25 15.03 -5.15 2.96
CA GLU A 25 15.02 -3.98 3.82
C GLU A 25 14.43 -2.77 3.10
N PHE A 26 13.74 -1.93 3.85
CA PHE A 26 13.21 -0.66 3.39
C PHE A 26 13.39 0.34 4.54
N ASN A 27 14.29 1.30 4.37
CA ASN A 27 14.66 2.25 5.42
C ASN A 27 14.24 3.65 4.99
N ILE A 28 13.31 4.25 5.74
CA ILE A 28 12.90 5.63 5.53
C ILE A 28 13.65 6.52 6.51
N ASP A 29 14.57 7.33 6.00
CA ASP A 29 15.14 8.46 6.74
C ASP A 29 14.17 9.65 6.66
N LEU A 30 13.24 9.70 7.59
CA LEU A 30 12.16 10.68 7.58
C LEU A 30 12.68 12.13 7.66
N GLU A 31 13.77 12.37 8.40
CA GLU A 31 14.37 13.71 8.47
C GLU A 31 14.94 14.13 7.12
N ALA A 32 15.64 13.23 6.43
CA ALA A 32 16.12 13.50 5.08
C ALA A 32 14.97 13.76 4.10
N LEU A 33 13.90 12.97 4.16
CA LEU A 33 12.72 13.14 3.30
C LEU A 33 12.03 14.49 3.54
N ARG A 34 11.95 14.96 4.79
CA ARG A 34 11.40 16.30 5.10
C ARG A 34 12.20 17.43 4.46
N GLN A 35 13.50 17.28 4.22
CA GLN A 35 14.32 18.33 3.62
C GLN A 35 14.21 18.40 2.08
N LEU A 36 13.55 17.43 1.45
CA LEU A 36 13.38 17.42 0.00
C LEU A 36 12.42 18.52 -0.48
N PRO A 37 12.56 18.99 -1.74
CA PRO A 37 11.66 19.99 -2.30
C PRO A 37 10.19 19.54 -2.29
N GLU A 38 9.28 20.49 -2.08
CA GLU A 38 7.84 20.27 -2.19
C GLU A 38 7.46 19.64 -3.55
N GLY A 39 6.55 18.66 -3.52
CA GLY A 39 6.11 17.94 -4.70
C GLY A 39 7.01 16.79 -5.13
N THR A 40 8.13 16.53 -4.45
CA THR A 40 8.92 15.30 -4.63
C THR A 40 8.29 14.14 -3.87
N LEU A 41 8.47 12.89 -4.36
CA LEU A 41 7.91 11.70 -3.72
C LEU A 41 8.24 11.63 -2.22
N GLY A 42 9.51 11.82 -1.87
CA GLY A 42 9.99 11.73 -0.49
C GLY A 42 9.37 12.82 0.38
N ARG A 43 9.31 14.06 -0.10
CA ARG A 43 8.68 15.16 0.64
C ARG A 43 7.19 14.91 0.87
N GLU A 44 6.49 14.36 -0.11
CA GLU A 44 5.07 14.02 0.04
C GLU A 44 4.82 12.81 0.96
N VAL A 45 5.71 11.81 0.97
CA VAL A 45 5.68 10.72 1.97
C VAL A 45 5.92 11.23 3.37
N ALA A 46 6.91 12.10 3.57
CA ALA A 46 7.14 12.71 4.87
C ALA A 46 5.92 13.53 5.33
N ARG A 47 5.34 14.33 4.43
CA ARG A 47 4.12 15.11 4.70
C ARG A 47 2.96 14.21 5.11
N PHE A 48 2.71 13.12 4.37
CA PHE A 48 1.65 12.16 4.69
C PHE A 48 1.81 11.55 6.08
N LEU A 49 3.02 11.12 6.43
CA LEU A 49 3.29 10.55 7.76
C LEU A 49 3.12 11.60 8.87
N ASP A 50 3.65 12.81 8.66
CA ASP A 50 3.56 13.91 9.63
C ASP A 50 2.10 14.33 9.89
N GLU A 51 1.30 14.50 8.83
CA GLU A 51 -0.11 14.92 8.92
C GLU A 51 -0.98 13.89 9.65
N ASN A 52 -0.64 12.60 9.53
CA ASN A 52 -1.38 11.51 10.16
C ASN A 52 -0.76 11.05 11.49
N SER A 53 0.35 11.68 11.92
CA SER A 53 1.10 11.28 13.12
C SER A 53 1.53 9.81 13.11
N PHE A 54 1.99 9.34 11.95
CA PHE A 54 2.45 7.96 11.74
C PHE A 54 3.99 7.88 11.75
N ASP A 55 4.49 6.78 12.30
CA ASP A 55 5.89 6.37 12.14
C ASP A 55 6.01 5.41 10.94
N PRO A 56 7.13 5.43 10.18
CA PRO A 56 7.36 4.48 9.10
C PRO A 56 7.24 3.03 9.58
N PHE A 57 6.49 2.20 8.86
CA PHE A 57 6.42 0.77 9.14
C PHE A 57 7.76 0.07 8.89
N ASN A 58 8.38 -0.45 9.95
CA ASN A 58 9.62 -1.24 9.89
C ASN A 58 9.40 -2.76 10.02
N SER A 59 8.17 -3.18 10.30
CA SER A 59 7.79 -4.59 10.49
C SER A 59 7.10 -5.19 9.27
N GLY A 60 6.98 -6.52 9.24
CA GLY A 60 6.25 -7.24 8.20
C GLY A 60 7.09 -7.49 6.96
N ASP A 61 6.47 -7.47 5.80
CA ASP A 61 7.12 -7.72 4.51
C ASP A 61 7.14 -6.46 3.63
N TRP A 62 7.64 -6.58 2.40
CA TRP A 62 7.83 -5.44 1.50
C TRP A 62 6.54 -4.62 1.28
N ILE A 63 5.38 -5.26 1.20
CA ILE A 63 4.10 -4.56 1.01
C ILE A 63 3.74 -3.74 2.24
N GLN A 64 3.89 -4.31 3.44
CA GLN A 64 3.57 -3.59 4.67
C GLN A 64 4.52 -2.40 4.89
N ARG A 65 5.82 -2.60 4.64
CA ARG A 65 6.81 -1.53 4.80
C ARG A 65 6.65 -0.39 3.80
N THR A 66 6.12 -0.68 2.61
CA THR A 66 5.94 0.32 1.54
C THR A 66 4.51 0.85 1.43
N HIS A 67 3.58 0.40 2.29
CA HIS A 67 2.15 0.71 2.24
C HIS A 67 1.85 2.21 2.20
N ASP A 68 2.49 2.99 3.07
CA ASP A 68 2.27 4.44 3.15
C ASP A 68 2.76 5.18 1.89
N VAL A 69 3.75 4.64 1.19
CA VAL A 69 4.18 5.18 -0.11
C VAL A 69 3.08 4.99 -1.15
N TRP A 70 2.31 3.89 -1.06
CA TRP A 70 1.25 3.59 -2.01
C TRP A 70 0.02 4.48 -1.79
N HIS A 71 -0.25 4.89 -0.55
CA HIS A 71 -1.18 5.98 -0.26
C HIS A 71 -0.79 7.25 -1.02
N VAL A 72 0.47 7.68 -0.90
CA VAL A 72 0.95 8.90 -1.58
C VAL A 72 0.89 8.77 -3.10
N LEU A 73 1.28 7.63 -3.67
CA LEU A 73 1.18 7.40 -5.12
C LEU A 73 -0.25 7.49 -5.63
N THR A 74 -1.20 6.88 -4.93
CA THR A 74 -2.61 6.82 -5.34
C THR A 74 -3.40 8.06 -4.91
N GLY A 75 -2.87 8.87 -3.99
CA GLY A 75 -3.56 9.99 -3.36
C GLY A 75 -4.60 9.58 -2.31
N LEU A 76 -4.74 8.30 -2.01
CA LEU A 76 -5.71 7.80 -1.04
C LEU A 76 -5.29 8.18 0.39
N SER A 77 -6.24 8.70 1.18
CA SER A 77 -6.02 9.00 2.60
C SER A 77 -6.02 7.72 3.45
N PRO A 78 -5.61 7.76 4.73
CA PRO A 78 -5.76 6.61 5.63
C PRO A 78 -7.18 6.51 6.23
N SER A 79 -8.20 7.09 5.57
CA SER A 79 -9.59 6.93 5.99
C SER A 79 -10.07 5.50 5.75
N GLU A 80 -11.04 5.03 6.53
CA GLU A 80 -11.56 3.66 6.38
C GLU A 80 -12.04 3.34 4.95
N HIS A 81 -12.60 4.33 4.25
CA HIS A 81 -13.08 4.17 2.88
C HIS A 81 -11.91 4.01 1.90
N ASP A 82 -10.94 4.91 1.97
CA ASP A 82 -9.80 4.94 1.04
C ASP A 82 -8.86 3.77 1.25
N GLU A 83 -8.71 3.30 2.50
CA GLU A 83 -8.01 2.05 2.82
C GLU A 83 -8.60 0.87 2.06
N LEU A 84 -9.93 0.75 1.96
CA LEU A 84 -10.57 -0.34 1.22
C LEU A 84 -10.27 -0.27 -0.28
N ILE A 85 -10.18 0.94 -0.84
CA ILE A 85 -9.76 1.15 -2.24
C ILE A 85 -8.29 0.77 -2.41
N LEU A 86 -7.42 1.14 -1.46
CA LEU A 86 -6.01 0.79 -1.51
C LEU A 86 -5.79 -0.72 -1.34
N GLN A 87 -6.61 -1.42 -0.55
CA GLN A 87 -6.60 -2.89 -0.48
C GLN A 87 -6.98 -3.49 -1.84
N ALA A 88 -7.96 -2.92 -2.54
CA ALA A 88 -8.33 -3.36 -3.90
C ALA A 88 -7.19 -3.12 -4.90
N PHE A 89 -6.52 -1.96 -4.85
CA PHE A 89 -5.32 -1.65 -5.62
C PHE A 89 -4.19 -2.65 -5.33
N THR A 90 -3.92 -2.91 -4.05
CA THR A 90 -2.88 -3.84 -3.60
C THR A 90 -3.16 -5.26 -4.07
N ARG A 91 -4.42 -5.69 -4.03
CA ARG A 91 -4.82 -6.99 -4.56
C ARG A 91 -4.57 -7.13 -6.06
N ALA A 92 -4.66 -6.04 -6.84
CA ALA A 92 -4.33 -6.07 -8.27
C ALA A 92 -2.82 -6.17 -8.52
N GLN A 93 -2.00 -5.62 -7.63
CA GLN A 93 -0.53 -5.67 -7.72
C GLN A 93 0.06 -6.99 -7.23
N VAL A 94 -0.51 -7.58 -6.17
CA VAL A 94 0.02 -8.80 -5.55
C VAL A 94 -1.07 -9.80 -5.16
N PHE A 95 -0.69 -11.08 -5.16
CA PHE A 95 -1.57 -12.11 -4.63
C PHE A 95 -1.55 -12.12 -3.09
N ARG A 96 -2.41 -11.30 -2.49
CA ARG A 96 -2.64 -11.28 -1.03
C ARG A 96 -4.14 -11.41 -0.74
N PRO A 97 -4.64 -12.62 -0.41
CA PRO A 97 -6.07 -12.84 -0.20
C PRO A 97 -6.70 -11.95 0.88
N SER A 98 -5.94 -11.57 1.92
CA SER A 98 -6.43 -10.66 2.96
C SER A 98 -6.93 -9.32 2.40
N CYS A 99 -6.26 -8.76 1.39
CA CYS A 99 -6.69 -7.53 0.72
C CYS A 99 -8.09 -7.68 0.09
N ALA A 100 -8.34 -8.82 -0.57
CA ALA A 100 -9.65 -9.11 -1.15
C ALA A 100 -10.73 -9.32 -0.08
N ILE A 101 -10.38 -10.00 1.03
CA ILE A 101 -11.28 -10.21 2.16
C ILE A 101 -11.69 -8.87 2.77
N LEU A 102 -10.74 -7.94 2.97
CA LEU A 102 -11.01 -6.61 3.50
C LEU A 102 -11.92 -5.80 2.57
N ALA A 103 -11.62 -5.77 1.27
CA ALA A 103 -12.47 -5.11 0.26
C ALA A 103 -13.92 -5.64 0.28
N ILE A 104 -14.09 -6.96 0.35
CA ILE A 104 -15.42 -7.60 0.43
C ILE A 104 -16.12 -7.25 1.75
N ALA A 105 -15.41 -7.26 2.88
CA ALA A 105 -15.96 -6.84 4.16
C ALA A 105 -16.41 -5.37 4.11
N GLY A 106 -15.65 -4.49 3.46
CA GLY A 106 -16.02 -3.11 3.17
C GLY A 106 -17.35 -2.98 2.44
N LEU A 107 -17.56 -3.78 1.38
CA LEU A 107 -18.82 -3.82 0.64
C LEU A 107 -19.99 -4.31 1.51
N LEU A 108 -19.80 -5.38 2.28
CA LEU A 108 -20.84 -5.96 3.14
C LEU A 108 -21.25 -5.01 4.27
N THR A 109 -20.29 -4.24 4.78
CA THR A 109 -20.50 -3.23 5.83
C THR A 109 -20.92 -1.86 5.29
N ARG A 110 -21.01 -1.71 3.95
CA ARG A 110 -21.32 -0.46 3.24
C ARG A 110 -20.33 0.68 3.51
N LYS A 111 -19.09 0.34 3.89
CA LYS A 111 -17.99 1.32 4.05
C LYS A 111 -17.39 1.74 2.71
N CYS A 112 -17.59 0.94 1.67
CA CYS A 112 -17.31 1.28 0.27
C CYS A 112 -18.39 0.66 -0.63
N ASN A 113 -18.40 1.04 -1.90
CA ASN A 113 -19.28 0.52 -2.92
C ASN A 113 -18.47 -0.22 -4.02
N PHE A 114 -19.18 -0.86 -4.95
CA PHE A 114 -18.55 -1.69 -5.98
C PHE A 114 -17.70 -0.88 -6.97
N GLN A 115 -18.07 0.38 -7.24
CA GLN A 115 -17.31 1.27 -8.11
C GLN A 115 -15.95 1.61 -7.47
N ASP A 116 -15.91 1.86 -6.16
CA ASP A 116 -14.68 2.13 -5.42
C ASP A 116 -13.69 0.96 -5.53
N ILE A 117 -14.20 -0.27 -5.35
CA ILE A 117 -13.38 -1.49 -5.49
C ILE A 117 -12.89 -1.66 -6.93
N LEU A 118 -13.76 -1.43 -7.92
CA LEU A 118 -13.36 -1.50 -9.33
C LEU A 118 -12.32 -0.43 -9.68
N GLN A 119 -12.43 0.78 -9.13
CA GLN A 119 -11.49 1.86 -9.34
C GLN A 119 -10.10 1.46 -8.83
N GLY A 120 -10.00 0.98 -7.58
CA GLY A 120 -8.75 0.48 -7.02
C GLY A 120 -8.16 -0.68 -7.84
N LEU A 121 -8.98 -1.68 -8.19
CA LEU A 121 -8.54 -2.82 -9.01
C LEU A 121 -8.05 -2.40 -10.40
N ASN A 122 -8.74 -1.48 -11.06
CA ASN A 122 -8.38 -1.04 -12.42
C ASN A 122 -7.10 -0.20 -12.40
N SER A 123 -6.99 0.74 -11.46
CA SER A 123 -5.75 1.52 -11.28
C SER A 123 -4.56 0.62 -10.99
N GLY A 124 -4.72 -0.33 -10.08
CA GLY A 124 -3.68 -1.31 -9.77
C GLY A 124 -3.31 -2.21 -10.95
N LYS A 125 -4.24 -2.55 -11.85
CA LYS A 125 -3.91 -3.32 -13.07
C LYS A 125 -3.17 -2.52 -14.13
N LEU A 126 -3.42 -1.21 -14.21
CA LEU A 126 -2.79 -0.31 -15.17
C LEU A 126 -1.38 0.11 -14.73
N ALA A 127 -1.16 0.16 -13.42
CA ALA A 127 0.14 0.46 -12.84
C ALA A 127 1.19 -0.62 -13.18
N LYS A 128 2.43 -0.20 -13.38
CA LYS A 128 3.59 -1.10 -13.44
C LYS A 128 3.72 -1.88 -12.12
N PRO A 129 4.35 -3.07 -12.14
CA PRO A 129 4.59 -3.84 -10.92
C PRO A 129 5.38 -3.04 -9.88
N LEU A 130 4.75 -2.70 -8.76
CA LEU A 130 5.37 -1.90 -7.70
C LEU A 130 6.34 -2.70 -6.83
N ILE A 131 6.24 -4.03 -6.84
CA ILE A 131 7.14 -4.91 -6.09
C ILE A 131 8.59 -4.83 -6.57
N ASP A 132 8.79 -4.53 -7.86
CA ASP A 132 10.11 -4.46 -8.50
C ASP A 132 10.63 -3.02 -8.58
N TRP A 133 9.85 -2.06 -8.13
CA TRP A 133 10.21 -0.65 -8.15
C TRP A 133 11.24 -0.34 -7.06
N ASP A 134 12.30 0.37 -7.46
CA ASP A 134 13.27 0.99 -6.56
C ASP A 134 12.76 2.35 -6.09
N ILE A 135 11.98 2.31 -5.00
CA ILE A 135 11.37 3.49 -4.38
C ILE A 135 12.44 4.48 -3.93
N GLU A 136 13.51 3.98 -3.32
CA GLU A 136 14.54 4.81 -2.68
C GLU A 136 15.28 5.68 -3.69
N SER A 137 15.45 5.19 -4.92
CA SER A 137 16.03 5.96 -6.03
C SER A 137 15.18 7.16 -6.47
N ASP A 138 13.87 7.16 -6.20
CA ASP A 138 12.93 8.17 -6.69
C ASP A 138 12.52 9.19 -5.62
N TRP A 139 13.12 9.17 -4.42
CA TRP A 139 12.71 10.08 -3.34
C TRP A 139 12.76 11.56 -3.74
N ALA A 140 13.81 11.97 -4.44
CA ALA A 140 13.97 13.34 -4.91
C ALA A 140 13.24 13.62 -6.25
N THR A 141 12.62 12.61 -6.86
CA THR A 141 11.90 12.76 -8.13
C THR A 141 10.54 13.41 -7.89
N PRO A 142 10.08 14.35 -8.74
CA PRO A 142 8.72 14.90 -8.66
C PRO A 142 7.66 13.78 -8.66
N LEU A 143 6.71 13.83 -7.72
CA LEU A 143 5.67 12.82 -7.56
C LEU A 143 4.85 12.62 -8.84
N THR A 144 4.61 13.69 -9.59
CA THR A 144 3.94 13.64 -10.90
C THR A 144 4.72 12.82 -11.93
N GLU A 145 6.05 12.92 -11.92
CA GLU A 145 6.92 12.13 -12.80
C GLU A 145 6.98 10.67 -12.35
N VAL A 146 7.03 10.40 -11.04
CA VAL A 146 6.97 9.03 -10.50
C VAL A 146 5.64 8.36 -10.87
N ARG A 147 4.51 9.04 -10.67
CA ARG A 147 3.17 8.57 -11.09
C ARG A 147 3.13 8.24 -12.57
N LYS A 148 3.63 9.15 -13.42
CA LYS A 148 3.73 8.92 -14.87
C LYS A 148 4.65 7.74 -15.22
N LYS A 149 5.80 7.61 -14.55
CA LYS A 149 6.76 6.50 -14.72
C LYS A 149 6.10 5.16 -14.40
N LEU A 150 5.24 5.12 -13.38
CA LEU A 150 4.54 3.92 -12.90
C LEU A 150 3.19 3.70 -13.57
N GLY A 151 2.65 4.66 -14.32
CA GLY A 151 1.33 4.56 -14.94
C GLY A 151 0.18 4.66 -13.93
N ILE A 152 0.36 5.46 -12.88
CA ILE A 152 -0.63 5.67 -11.80
C ILE A 152 -1.24 7.05 -11.97
N GLU A 153 -2.56 7.10 -12.08
CA GLU A 153 -3.34 8.32 -11.92
C GLU A 153 -3.88 8.39 -10.48
N PRO A 154 -3.85 9.56 -9.83
CA PRO A 154 -4.46 9.74 -8.51
C PRO A 154 -5.94 9.37 -8.51
N LEU A 155 -6.41 8.80 -7.42
CA LEU A 155 -7.80 8.33 -7.25
C LEU A 155 -8.68 9.31 -6.47
N ASN A 156 -8.11 10.40 -5.97
CA ASN A 156 -8.75 11.45 -5.18
C ASN A 156 -8.87 12.78 -5.95
#